data_AF-A0A3D0Y0B8-F1
#
_entry.id   AF-A0A3D0Y0B8-F1
#
_cell.length_a   1.000
_cell.length_b   1.000
_cell.length_c   1.000
_cell.angle_alpha   90.00
_cell.angle_beta   90.00
_cell.angle_gamma   90.00
#
_symmetry.space_group_name_H-M   'P 1'
#
loop_
_entity.id
_entity.type
_entity.pdbx_description
1 polymer ?
#
loop_
_entity_poly.entity_id
_entity_poly.type
_entity_poly.pdbx_seq_one_letter_code
_entity_poly.pdbx_strand_id
1 'polypeptide(L)'
;AKDTEDDIVTGLELADDYIVKPFLNRELLMRIKKILKNNINYIKNLKTPEKIKKENIIKLYGNKLTTSVSKLEMFKSCPYEYFLQYSLKLKGKEELKIKNIDTGSFMHEIIDLFFNELKIKNINIKDIKDEIIEKIVIEIINKKLSENKYYIFNATKKYALLVNRLKRIIIKAIKYIIVSLNCSDFNILDTEISFDVKNGKYKPIIINLDNGKKVEIIGKIDRVDLAKDENNKYIRIIDYKSSIKDMDFTNIYGGLQLQLITYLDAMCKTEDFIPAGVLYFNLLEQIINSDKKLTKEEIEEKIKNNFKMKGLILGDVKVAIMQDNNLKPSTSSKIIPAYMDKDGNLSYKKSSALTVEEFSKLKDFVNKTIIEISNEILNGNIELKPYYKNKKTPCEYCEYKNICNFNSGIFKTGYRFINKKSKEAFFENS
;
A
#
# COMPACT_ATOMS: atom_id res chain seq x y z
N ALA A 1 18.95 -38.41 -56.34
CA ALA A 1 17.71 -37.61 -56.37
C ALA A 1 18.07 -36.21 -55.89
N LYS A 2 17.59 -35.20 -56.60
CA LYS A 2 18.09 -33.83 -56.65
C LYS A 2 18.16 -33.13 -55.28
N ASP A 3 19.35 -32.61 -54.96
CA ASP A 3 19.53 -31.42 -54.14
C ASP A 3 18.94 -30.23 -54.91
N THR A 4 17.71 -29.83 -54.58
CA THR A 4 17.11 -28.59 -55.08
C THR A 4 16.22 -27.98 -54.01
N GLU A 5 16.43 -26.68 -53.78
CA GLU A 5 15.77 -25.74 -52.85
C GLU A 5 16.30 -25.74 -51.41
N ASP A 6 17.50 -25.16 -51.25
CA ASP A 6 17.93 -24.58 -49.98
C ASP A 6 17.08 -23.33 -49.69
N ASP A 7 15.96 -23.51 -49.00
CA ASP A 7 15.28 -22.40 -48.32
C ASP A 7 16.20 -21.89 -47.21
N ILE A 8 16.96 -20.83 -47.52
CA ILE A 8 17.77 -20.11 -46.56
C ILE A 8 16.85 -19.26 -45.70
N VAL A 9 16.74 -19.61 -44.42
CA VAL A 9 16.03 -18.78 -43.45
C VAL A 9 16.88 -17.55 -43.16
N THR A 10 16.40 -16.39 -43.62
CA THR A 10 17.10 -15.09 -43.53
C THR A 10 17.05 -14.47 -42.13
N GLY A 11 16.24 -15.01 -41.22
CA GLY A 11 16.20 -14.62 -39.82
C GLY A 11 15.15 -15.38 -39.01
N LEU A 12 15.39 -15.52 -37.70
CA LEU A 12 14.43 -16.07 -36.74
C LEU A 12 14.62 -15.35 -35.41
N GLU A 13 13.59 -14.67 -34.91
CA GLU A 13 13.64 -14.04 -33.58
C GLU A 13 13.39 -15.10 -32.50
N LEU A 14 14.41 -15.38 -31.68
CA LEU A 14 14.27 -16.13 -30.45
C LEU A 14 14.68 -15.20 -29.29
N ALA A 15 13.96 -15.30 -28.18
CA ALA A 15 13.91 -14.31 -27.10
C ALA A 15 15.27 -13.92 -26.46
N ASP A 16 16.35 -14.68 -26.69
CA ASP A 16 17.66 -14.45 -26.09
C ASP A 16 18.85 -14.46 -27.09
N ASP A 17 18.63 -14.55 -28.41
CA ASP A 17 19.71 -14.53 -29.41
C ASP A 17 19.28 -13.80 -30.70
N TYR A 18 20.00 -12.74 -31.09
CA TYR A 18 19.88 -12.14 -32.42
C TYR A 18 20.59 -13.04 -33.45
N ILE A 19 19.80 -13.73 -34.25
CA ILE A 19 20.28 -14.62 -35.30
C ILE A 19 20.48 -13.78 -36.59
N VAL A 20 21.64 -13.10 -36.72
CA VAL A 20 21.93 -12.14 -37.81
C VAL A 20 22.68 -12.76 -39.01
N LYS A 21 22.55 -14.07 -39.27
CA LYS A 21 23.17 -14.70 -40.46
C LYS A 21 22.20 -15.67 -41.14
N PRO A 22 22.25 -15.83 -42.47
CA PRO A 22 21.51 -16.88 -43.16
C PRO A 22 21.98 -18.27 -42.67
N PHE A 23 21.04 -19.14 -42.31
CA PHE A 23 21.32 -20.50 -41.87
C PHE A 23 20.83 -21.52 -42.90
N LEU A 24 21.63 -22.55 -43.15
CA LEU A 24 21.14 -23.77 -43.77
C LEU A 24 20.08 -24.41 -42.86
N ASN A 25 19.00 -24.95 -43.43
CA ASN A 25 17.91 -25.58 -42.70
C ASN A 25 18.38 -26.60 -41.64
N ARG A 26 19.43 -27.36 -41.97
CA ARG A 26 20.05 -28.33 -41.06
C ARG A 26 20.72 -27.70 -39.84
N GLU A 27 21.36 -26.54 -40.01
CA GLU A 27 21.99 -25.81 -38.90
C GLU A 27 20.93 -25.20 -37.97
N LEU A 28 19.90 -24.56 -38.55
CA LEU A 28 18.77 -24.02 -37.80
C LEU A 28 18.10 -25.11 -36.94
N LEU A 29 17.84 -26.27 -37.53
CA LEU A 29 17.22 -27.41 -36.82
C LEU A 29 18.10 -27.90 -35.64
N MET A 30 19.43 -27.91 -35.81
CA MET A 30 20.35 -28.29 -34.74
C MET A 30 20.39 -27.25 -33.61
N ARG A 31 20.35 -25.95 -33.94
CA ARG A 31 20.30 -24.85 -32.96
C ARG A 31 19.01 -24.89 -32.14
N ILE A 32 17.86 -25.04 -32.80
CA ILE A 32 16.56 -25.20 -32.13
C ILE A 32 16.57 -26.43 -31.21
N LYS A 33 17.04 -27.59 -31.70
CA LYS A 33 17.17 -28.80 -30.88
C LYS A 33 18.07 -28.59 -29.65
N LYS A 34 19.18 -27.86 -29.81
CA LYS A 34 20.10 -27.53 -28.69
C LYS A 34 19.42 -26.64 -27.66
N ILE A 35 18.73 -25.58 -28.08
CA ILE A 35 17.97 -24.69 -27.19
C ILE A 35 16.89 -25.47 -26.45
N LEU A 36 16.10 -26.29 -27.15
CA LEU A 36 15.08 -27.14 -26.54
C LEU A 36 15.67 -28.14 -25.54
N LYS A 37 16.79 -28.81 -25.88
CA LYS A 37 17.46 -29.76 -24.98
C LYS A 37 18.01 -29.08 -23.72
N ASN A 38 18.61 -27.90 -23.88
CA ASN A 38 19.08 -27.08 -22.75
C ASN A 38 17.92 -26.67 -21.85
N ASN A 39 16.82 -26.18 -22.43
CA ASN A 39 15.61 -25.81 -21.69
C ASN A 39 15.00 -27.02 -20.95
N ILE A 40 14.89 -28.18 -21.60
CA ILE A 40 14.40 -29.42 -20.97
C ILE A 40 15.29 -29.84 -19.79
N ASN A 41 16.62 -29.77 -19.94
CA ASN A 41 17.55 -30.08 -18.85
C ASN A 41 17.43 -29.08 -17.70
N TYR A 42 17.31 -27.79 -18.00
CA TYR A 42 17.06 -26.76 -16.99
C TYR A 42 15.77 -27.03 -16.22
N ILE A 43 14.68 -27.39 -16.92
CA ILE A 43 13.38 -27.73 -16.33
C ILE A 43 13.44 -28.98 -15.45
N LYS A 44 14.09 -30.05 -15.92
CA LYS A 44 14.26 -31.29 -15.13
C LYS A 44 15.00 -31.06 -13.82
N ASN A 45 15.86 -30.04 -13.80
CA ASN A 45 16.68 -29.68 -12.65
C ASN A 45 16.13 -28.47 -11.87
N LEU A 46 14.97 -27.93 -12.26
CA LEU A 46 14.38 -26.77 -11.60
C LEU A 46 13.77 -27.20 -10.27
N LYS A 47 14.54 -27.03 -9.19
CA LYS A 47 14.06 -27.32 -7.84
C LYS A 47 13.16 -26.19 -7.37
N THR A 48 11.90 -26.50 -7.08
CA THR A 48 11.04 -25.57 -6.35
C THR A 48 11.45 -25.52 -4.89
N PRO A 49 11.30 -24.38 -4.20
CA PRO A 49 11.59 -24.30 -2.78
C PRO A 49 10.75 -25.31 -1.99
N GLU A 50 11.40 -26.10 -1.14
CA GLU A 50 10.72 -27.00 -0.21
C GLU A 50 10.32 -26.25 1.07
N LYS A 51 9.31 -26.76 1.79
CA LYS A 51 8.93 -26.18 3.08
C LYS A 51 10.11 -26.22 4.06
N ILE A 52 10.23 -25.17 4.87
CA ILE A 52 11.22 -25.14 5.94
C ILE A 52 10.89 -26.23 6.96
N LYS A 53 11.90 -27.02 7.34
CA LYS A 53 11.77 -28.05 8.38
C LYS A 53 11.28 -27.45 9.70
N LYS A 54 10.44 -28.18 10.44
CA LYS A 54 9.85 -27.74 11.72
C LYS A 54 10.90 -27.24 12.72
N GLU A 55 12.04 -27.93 12.82
CA GLU A 55 13.16 -27.55 13.69
C GLU A 55 13.71 -26.16 13.37
N ASN A 56 13.85 -25.83 12.09
CA ASN A 56 14.34 -24.53 11.65
C ASN A 56 13.28 -23.43 11.86
N ILE A 57 12.00 -23.75 11.73
CA ILE A 57 10.91 -22.83 12.06
C ILE A 57 10.92 -22.44 13.54
N ILE A 58 11.13 -23.41 14.43
CA ILE A 58 11.26 -23.15 15.86
C ILE A 58 12.48 -22.27 16.13
N LYS A 59 13.60 -22.47 15.44
CA LYS A 59 14.79 -21.60 15.56
C LYS A 59 14.54 -20.19 15.01
N LEU A 60 13.78 -20.04 13.93
CA LEU A 60 13.52 -18.76 13.26
C LEU A 60 12.51 -17.89 14.02
N TYR A 61 11.42 -18.49 14.50
CA TYR A 61 10.27 -17.76 15.06
C TYR A 61 9.91 -18.18 16.49
N GLY A 62 10.44 -19.29 17.00
CA GLY A 62 10.07 -19.83 18.31
C GLY A 62 8.57 -20.15 18.41
N ASN A 63 8.00 -19.85 19.58
CA ASN A 63 6.57 -20.01 19.87
C ASN A 63 5.74 -18.74 19.62
N LYS A 64 6.39 -17.65 19.16
CA LYS A 64 5.77 -16.34 19.03
C LYS A 64 6.24 -15.63 17.77
N LEU A 65 5.32 -15.38 16.83
CA LEU A 65 5.60 -14.62 15.61
C LEU A 65 5.39 -13.12 15.87
N THR A 66 6.47 -12.37 16.08
CA THR A 66 6.41 -10.90 16.08
C THR A 66 6.57 -10.38 14.65
N THR A 67 5.53 -9.74 14.12
CA THR A 67 5.43 -9.32 12.72
C THR A 67 4.74 -7.97 12.58
N SER A 68 4.63 -7.45 11.35
CA SER A 68 3.82 -6.27 11.03
C SER A 68 2.83 -6.61 9.91
N VAL A 69 1.76 -5.83 9.77
CA VAL A 69 0.76 -6.11 8.73
C VAL A 69 1.38 -6.04 7.32
N SER A 70 2.29 -5.10 7.09
CA SER A 70 3.02 -4.97 5.82
C SER A 70 3.86 -6.22 5.49
N LYS A 71 4.43 -6.88 6.51
CA LYS A 71 5.14 -8.16 6.34
C LYS A 71 4.19 -9.29 5.95
N LEU A 72 2.99 -9.33 6.52
CA LEU A 72 1.96 -10.32 6.16
C LEU A 72 1.45 -10.09 4.73
N GLU A 73 1.23 -8.84 4.33
CA GLU A 73 0.90 -8.46 2.95
C GLU A 73 2.03 -8.85 1.97
N MET A 74 3.29 -8.70 2.36
CA MET A 74 4.44 -9.17 1.58
C MET A 74 4.43 -10.70 1.42
N PHE A 75 4.09 -11.44 2.48
CA PHE A 75 3.97 -12.90 2.39
C PHE A 75 2.91 -13.32 1.36
N LYS A 76 1.73 -12.69 1.38
CA LYS A 76 0.72 -12.94 0.33
C LYS A 76 1.14 -12.40 -1.03
N SER A 77 2.04 -11.42 -1.08
CA SER A 77 2.61 -10.95 -2.34
C SER A 77 3.44 -12.05 -3.01
N CYS A 78 4.41 -12.59 -2.28
CA CYS A 78 5.20 -13.75 -2.65
C CYS A 78 5.82 -14.39 -1.38
N PRO A 79 5.48 -15.64 -1.02
CA PRO A 79 6.04 -16.29 0.18
C PRO A 79 7.56 -16.42 0.14
N TYR A 80 8.13 -16.65 -1.04
CA TYR A 80 9.57 -16.77 -1.21
C TYR A 80 10.30 -15.42 -1.01
N GLU A 81 9.73 -14.31 -1.47
CA GLU A 81 10.28 -12.97 -1.22
C GLU A 81 10.29 -12.66 0.28
N TYR A 82 9.18 -12.95 0.98
CA TYR A 82 9.10 -12.83 2.43
C TYR A 82 10.20 -13.65 3.13
N PHE A 83 10.43 -14.88 2.69
CA PHE A 83 11.47 -15.74 3.25
C PHE A 83 12.86 -15.12 3.10
N LEU A 84 13.23 -14.70 1.88
CA LEU A 84 14.52 -14.07 1.60
C LEU A 84 14.72 -12.79 2.42
N GLN A 85 13.69 -11.93 2.46
CA GLN A 85 13.79 -10.61 3.08
C GLN A 85 13.72 -10.65 4.61
N TYR A 86 12.80 -11.42 5.19
CA TYR A 86 12.52 -11.35 6.64
C TYR A 86 13.04 -12.54 7.43
N SER A 87 13.20 -13.69 6.79
CA SER A 87 13.71 -14.90 7.47
C SER A 87 15.22 -15.00 7.32
N LEU A 88 15.73 -14.88 6.09
CA LEU A 88 17.17 -14.86 5.81
C LEU A 88 17.79 -13.47 5.98
N LYS A 89 16.98 -12.41 6.04
CA LYS A 89 17.44 -11.02 6.21
C LYS A 89 18.40 -10.56 5.11
N LEU A 90 18.20 -11.04 3.89
CA LEU A 90 18.97 -10.60 2.74
C LEU A 90 18.65 -9.13 2.45
N LYS A 91 19.70 -8.32 2.29
CA LYS A 91 19.57 -6.92 1.93
C LYS A 91 20.04 -6.73 0.49
N GLY A 92 19.28 -5.94 -0.28
CA GLY A 92 19.72 -5.45 -1.57
C GLY A 92 20.96 -4.57 -1.43
N LYS A 93 21.66 -4.35 -2.55
CA LYS A 93 22.79 -3.43 -2.59
C LYS A 93 22.31 -2.01 -2.29
N GLU A 94 22.98 -1.33 -1.37
CA GLU A 94 22.72 0.09 -1.13
C GLU A 94 23.24 0.90 -2.33
N GLU A 95 22.33 1.61 -2.98
CA GLU A 95 22.65 2.55 -4.04
C GLU A 95 22.44 3.97 -3.52
N LEU A 96 23.35 4.88 -3.87
CA LEU A 96 23.19 6.32 -3.59
C LEU A 96 22.17 6.93 -4.56
N LYS A 97 20.92 6.48 -4.47
CA LYS A 97 19.80 6.93 -5.27
C LYS A 97 18.53 7.03 -4.43
N ILE A 98 17.82 8.15 -4.55
CA ILE A 98 16.52 8.33 -3.92
C ILE A 98 15.50 7.41 -4.59
N LYS A 99 14.92 6.50 -3.80
CA LYS A 99 13.81 5.62 -4.18
C LYS A 99 12.46 6.26 -3.81
N ASN A 100 11.38 5.75 -4.38
CA ASN A 100 10.01 6.24 -4.08
C ASN A 100 9.62 6.05 -2.59
N ILE A 101 10.20 5.04 -1.92
CA ILE A 101 9.96 4.82 -0.49
C ILE A 101 10.61 5.91 0.37
N ASP A 102 11.75 6.46 -0.07
CA ASP A 102 12.46 7.52 0.63
C ASP A 102 11.68 8.84 0.54
N THR A 103 11.13 9.16 -0.63
CA THR A 103 10.28 10.35 -0.80
C THR A 103 8.99 10.23 -0.01
N GLY A 104 8.37 9.05 0.03
CA GLY A 104 7.24 8.76 0.90
C GLY A 104 7.61 9.06 2.36
N SER A 105 8.60 8.34 2.89
CA SER A 105 9.05 8.46 4.29
C SER A 105 9.36 9.91 4.68
N PHE A 106 10.04 10.66 3.79
CA PHE A 106 10.31 12.08 3.99
C PHE A 106 9.04 12.93 4.15
N MET A 107 8.03 12.72 3.30
CA MET A 107 6.77 13.46 3.41
C MET A 107 5.99 13.11 4.68
N HIS A 108 5.91 11.83 5.07
CA HIS A 108 5.27 11.41 6.32
C HIS A 108 5.93 12.10 7.52
N GLU A 109 7.26 12.05 7.60
CA GLU A 109 8.03 12.61 8.70
C GLU A 109 7.82 14.13 8.83
N ILE A 110 7.73 14.86 7.71
CA ILE A 110 7.48 16.31 7.76
C ILE A 110 6.05 16.63 8.22
N ILE A 111 5.05 15.87 7.77
CA ILE A 111 3.66 16.09 8.17
C ILE A 111 3.49 15.81 9.67
N ASP A 112 4.09 14.74 10.18
CA ASP A 112 4.07 14.45 11.62
C ASP A 112 4.75 15.56 12.44
N LEU A 113 5.96 15.97 12.02
CA LEU A 113 6.68 17.06 12.69
C LEU A 113 5.90 18.37 12.67
N PHE A 114 5.16 18.66 11.59
CA PHE A 114 4.31 19.82 11.53
C PHE A 114 3.24 19.80 12.64
N PHE A 115 2.51 18.69 12.79
CA PHE A 115 1.50 18.59 13.86
C PHE A 115 2.11 18.58 15.25
N ASN A 116 3.28 17.97 15.44
CA ASN A 116 4.01 18.02 16.71
C ASN A 116 4.47 19.44 17.05
N GLU A 117 4.97 20.21 16.08
CA GLU A 117 5.31 21.63 16.27
C GLU A 117 4.09 22.48 16.64
N LEU A 118 2.91 22.24 16.04
CA LEU A 118 1.68 22.93 16.43
C LEU A 118 1.30 22.62 17.88
N LYS A 119 1.39 21.35 18.30
CA LYS A 119 1.14 20.93 19.68
C LYS A 119 2.12 21.62 20.65
N ILE A 120 3.42 21.60 20.36
CA ILE A 120 4.47 22.21 21.21
C ILE A 120 4.28 23.72 21.34
N LYS A 121 3.96 24.40 20.23
CA LYS A 121 3.75 25.86 20.20
C LYS A 121 2.35 26.27 20.67
N ASN A 122 1.49 25.31 21.04
CA ASN A 122 0.10 25.52 21.43
C ASN A 122 -0.69 26.36 20.41
N ILE A 123 -0.43 26.15 19.12
CA ILE A 123 -1.12 26.87 18.04
C ILE A 123 -2.44 26.15 17.76
N ASN A 124 -3.55 26.89 17.80
CA ASN A 124 -4.83 26.34 17.38
C ASN A 124 -4.80 26.06 15.87
N ILE A 125 -4.94 24.77 15.51
CA ILE A 125 -4.94 24.32 14.13
C ILE A 125 -6.05 24.96 13.29
N LYS A 126 -7.18 25.31 13.91
CA LYS A 126 -8.35 25.84 13.19
C LYS A 126 -8.16 27.27 12.70
N ASP A 127 -7.32 28.04 13.40
CA ASP A 127 -7.12 29.48 13.17
C ASP A 127 -5.75 29.80 12.53
N ILE A 128 -5.01 28.77 12.10
CA ILE A 128 -3.67 28.95 11.54
C ILE A 128 -3.75 29.56 10.14
N LYS A 129 -2.96 30.62 9.93
CA LYS A 129 -2.86 31.30 8.63
C LYS A 129 -1.89 30.59 7.69
N ASP A 130 -2.14 30.73 6.40
CA ASP A 130 -1.34 30.14 5.32
C ASP A 130 0.16 30.50 5.41
N GLU A 131 0.50 31.74 5.76
CA GLU A 131 1.90 32.17 5.88
C GLU A 131 2.63 31.45 7.02
N ILE A 132 1.91 31.14 8.11
CA ILE A 132 2.46 30.41 9.26
C ILE A 132 2.70 28.95 8.89
N ILE A 133 1.75 28.33 8.17
CA ILE A 133 1.91 26.96 7.66
C ILE A 133 3.19 26.87 6.81
N GLU A 134 3.35 27.78 5.85
CA GLU A 134 4.51 27.78 4.95
C GLU A 134 5.82 27.96 5.72
N LYS A 135 5.86 28.90 6.68
CA LYS A 135 7.04 29.13 7.51
C LYS A 135 7.46 27.89 8.29
N ILE A 136 6.52 27.26 9.01
CA ILE A 136 6.81 26.07 9.83
C ILE A 136 7.31 24.91 8.95
N VAL A 137 6.64 24.65 7.82
CA VAL A 137 7.04 23.57 6.91
C VAL A 137 8.44 23.80 6.35
N ILE A 138 8.77 25.04 6.00
CA ILE A 138 10.11 25.39 5.49
C ILE A 138 11.18 25.18 6.56
N GLU A 139 10.93 25.61 7.79
CA GLU A 139 11.84 25.41 8.92
C GLU A 139 12.10 23.91 9.16
N ILE A 140 11.04 23.10 9.19
CA ILE A 140 11.15 21.64 9.35
C ILE A 140 11.96 21.01 8.22
N ILE A 141 11.65 21.35 6.97
CA ILE A 141 12.37 20.81 5.80
C ILE A 141 13.85 21.17 5.85
N ASN A 142 14.18 22.44 6.11
CA ASN A 142 15.57 22.88 6.17
C ASN A 142 16.35 22.17 7.29
N LYS A 143 15.73 21.98 8.45
CA LYS A 143 16.29 21.19 9.55
C LYS A 143 16.48 19.72 9.17
N LYS A 144 15.53 19.12 8.46
CA LYS A 144 15.64 17.72 8.02
C LYS A 144 16.73 17.52 6.99
N LEU A 145 16.87 18.45 6.05
CA LEU A 145 17.88 18.38 5.01
C LEU A 145 19.32 18.56 5.51
N SER A 146 19.52 19.11 6.71
CA SER A 146 20.84 19.16 7.36
C SER A 146 21.19 17.89 8.12
N GLU A 147 20.25 16.95 8.30
CA GLU A 147 20.53 15.65 8.91
C GLU A 147 21.25 14.72 7.92
N ASN A 148 22.24 13.96 8.41
CA ASN A 148 23.01 13.01 7.59
C ASN A 148 22.12 12.02 6.83
N LYS A 149 20.99 11.61 7.42
CA LYS A 149 20.00 10.71 6.81
C LYS A 149 19.46 11.25 5.48
N TYR A 150 19.33 12.57 5.34
CA TYR A 150 18.74 13.23 4.17
C TYR A 150 19.76 13.93 3.28
N TYR A 151 21.06 13.75 3.52
CA TYR A 151 22.14 14.34 2.72
C TYR A 151 21.95 14.10 1.20
N ILE A 152 21.49 12.91 0.80
CA ILE A 152 21.25 12.58 -0.60
C ILE A 152 20.26 13.54 -1.29
N PHE A 153 19.30 14.10 -0.56
CA PHE A 153 18.32 15.05 -1.11
C PHE A 153 18.95 16.37 -1.56
N ASN A 154 20.14 16.71 -1.04
CA ASN A 154 20.90 17.90 -1.43
C ASN A 154 22.15 17.58 -2.27
N ALA A 155 22.47 16.30 -2.48
CA ALA A 155 23.71 15.88 -3.13
C ALA A 155 23.82 16.31 -4.61
N THR A 156 22.70 16.58 -5.29
CA THR A 156 22.70 17.00 -6.70
C THR A 156 21.64 18.07 -6.97
N LYS A 157 21.86 18.89 -8.01
CA LYS A 157 20.85 19.85 -8.50
C LYS A 157 19.50 19.17 -8.81
N LYS A 158 19.55 17.94 -9.35
CA LYS A 158 18.35 17.12 -9.62
C LYS A 158 17.54 16.87 -8.34
N TYR A 159 18.20 16.50 -7.25
CA TYR A 159 17.53 16.24 -5.98
C TYR A 159 17.08 17.52 -5.27
N ALA A 160 17.82 18.62 -5.39
CA ALA A 160 17.35 19.93 -4.93
C ALA A 160 16.03 20.35 -5.61
N LEU A 161 15.88 20.09 -6.92
CA LEU A 161 14.60 20.30 -7.62
C LEU A 161 13.48 19.39 -7.10
N LEU A 162 13.81 18.13 -6.80
CA LEU A 162 12.87 17.19 -6.18
C LEU A 162 12.39 17.70 -4.81
N VAL A 163 13.29 18.17 -3.95
CA VAL A 163 12.97 18.77 -2.64
C VAL A 163 12.03 19.95 -2.80
N ASN A 164 12.32 20.87 -3.73
CA ASN A 164 11.45 22.01 -4.00
C ASN A 164 10.04 21.58 -4.43
N ARG A 165 9.94 20.50 -5.20
CA ARG A 165 8.65 19.91 -5.58
C ARG A 165 7.94 19.31 -4.36
N LEU A 166 8.63 18.50 -3.55
CA LEU A 166 8.07 17.89 -2.34
C LEU A 166 7.58 18.96 -1.36
N LYS A 167 8.34 20.04 -1.16
CA LYS A 167 7.94 21.20 -0.36
C LYS A 167 6.58 21.76 -0.80
N ARG A 168 6.38 21.99 -2.10
CA ARG A 168 5.10 22.49 -2.64
C ARG A 168 3.94 21.53 -2.39
N ILE A 169 4.19 20.22 -2.54
CA ILE A 169 3.20 19.17 -2.29
C ILE A 169 2.78 19.17 -0.82
N ILE A 170 3.76 19.15 0.09
CA ILE A 170 3.53 19.07 1.53
C ILE A 170 2.75 20.29 2.02
N ILE A 171 3.14 21.51 1.60
CA ILE A 171 2.42 22.74 1.98
C ILE A 171 0.96 22.66 1.54
N LYS A 172 0.68 22.28 0.28
CA LYS A 172 -0.69 22.14 -0.23
C LYS A 172 -1.48 21.07 0.52
N ALA A 173 -0.84 19.93 0.79
CA ALA A 173 -1.44 18.83 1.53
C ALA A 173 -1.84 19.27 2.95
N ILE A 174 -0.96 19.96 3.68
CA ILE A 174 -1.24 20.47 5.02
C ILE A 174 -2.37 21.49 5.01
N LYS A 175 -2.35 22.46 4.08
CA LYS A 175 -3.45 23.42 3.91
C LYS A 175 -4.79 22.72 3.71
N TYR A 176 -4.82 21.72 2.83
CA TYR A 176 -6.04 20.95 2.58
C TYR A 176 -6.47 20.11 3.80
N ILE A 177 -5.52 19.51 4.52
CA ILE A 177 -5.81 18.80 5.78
C ILE A 177 -6.47 19.73 6.80
N ILE A 178 -5.97 20.96 6.94
CA ILE A 178 -6.52 21.95 7.88
C ILE A 178 -7.93 22.37 7.44
N VAL A 179 -8.13 22.66 6.16
CA VAL A 179 -9.48 22.93 5.61
C VAL A 179 -10.43 21.77 5.89
N SER A 180 -9.98 20.53 5.68
CA SER A 180 -10.78 19.33 5.96
C SER A 180 -11.16 19.22 7.44
N LEU A 181 -10.25 19.55 8.36
CA LEU A 181 -10.51 19.56 9.79
C LEU A 181 -11.49 20.68 10.19
N ASN A 182 -11.39 21.86 9.58
CA ASN A 182 -12.31 22.97 9.82
C ASN A 182 -13.73 22.70 9.31
N CYS A 183 -13.86 21.83 8.31
CA CYS A 183 -15.15 21.38 7.78
C CYS A 183 -15.58 20.02 8.34
N SER A 184 -15.07 19.58 9.48
CA SER A 184 -15.48 18.33 10.12
C SER A 184 -15.57 18.46 11.64
N ASP A 185 -16.36 17.60 12.27
CA ASP A 185 -16.42 17.48 13.73
C ASP A 185 -15.25 16.64 14.29
N PHE A 186 -14.50 15.98 13.40
CA PHE A 186 -13.31 15.21 13.73
C PHE A 186 -12.14 16.14 14.05
N ASN A 187 -11.44 15.83 15.15
CA ASN A 187 -10.19 16.47 15.53
C ASN A 187 -9.07 15.42 15.59
N ILE A 188 -7.82 15.84 15.38
CA ILE A 188 -6.67 14.94 15.46
C ILE A 188 -6.57 14.42 16.89
N LEU A 189 -6.77 13.11 17.08
CA LEU A 189 -6.54 12.46 18.36
C LEU A 189 -5.04 12.27 18.56
N ASP A 190 -4.37 11.71 17.55
CA ASP A 190 -2.92 11.60 17.56
C ASP A 190 -2.34 11.35 16.16
N THR A 191 -1.04 11.57 16.04
CA THR A 191 -0.24 11.25 14.85
C THR A 191 0.80 10.20 15.19
N GLU A 192 1.25 9.45 14.19
CA GLU A 192 2.35 8.48 14.31
C GLU A 192 2.16 7.47 15.47
N ILE A 193 0.93 7.00 15.67
CA ILE A 193 0.56 6.05 16.72
C ILE A 193 1.24 4.70 16.48
N SER A 194 1.99 4.23 17.49
CA SER A 194 2.70 2.95 17.45
C SER A 194 2.04 1.87 18.30
N PHE A 195 1.99 0.66 17.73
CA PHE A 195 1.73 -0.60 18.40
C PHE A 195 3.08 -1.31 18.54
N ASP A 196 3.64 -1.34 19.73
CA ASP A 196 5.00 -1.86 19.96
C ASP A 196 5.13 -2.51 21.34
N VAL A 197 6.10 -3.41 21.49
CA VAL A 197 6.36 -4.18 22.72
C VAL A 197 6.94 -3.30 23.83
N LYS A 198 7.79 -2.31 23.48
CA LYS A 198 8.57 -1.55 24.46
C LYS A 198 8.07 -0.12 24.63
N ASN A 199 7.99 0.62 23.52
CA ASN A 199 7.80 2.08 23.53
C ASN A 199 6.57 2.49 22.72
N GLY A 200 5.59 1.59 22.56
CA GLY A 200 4.36 1.83 21.83
C GLY A 200 3.35 2.60 22.67
N LYS A 201 2.57 3.50 22.07
CA LYS A 201 1.40 4.07 22.74
C LYS A 201 0.38 2.96 23.06
N TYR A 202 0.26 2.01 22.15
CA TYR A 202 -0.52 0.79 22.34
C TYR A 202 0.39 -0.43 22.44
N LYS A 203 -0.07 -1.43 23.19
CA LYS A 203 0.54 -2.76 23.22
C LYS A 203 0.42 -3.41 21.83
N PRO A 204 1.28 -4.37 21.47
CA PRO A 204 1.13 -5.12 20.23
C PRO A 204 -0.25 -5.77 20.14
N ILE A 205 -0.80 -5.88 18.94
CA ILE A 205 -2.07 -6.57 18.72
C ILE A 205 -1.77 -8.07 18.83
N ILE A 206 -2.40 -8.73 19.79
CA ILE A 206 -2.18 -10.14 20.08
C ILE A 206 -3.26 -10.97 19.39
N ILE A 207 -2.83 -11.94 18.57
CA ILE A 207 -3.71 -12.94 17.97
C ILE A 207 -3.24 -14.31 18.44
N ASN A 208 -4.15 -15.06 19.05
CA ASN A 208 -3.90 -16.43 19.47
C ASN A 208 -4.23 -17.39 18.33
N LEU A 209 -3.35 -18.36 18.08
CA LEU A 209 -3.55 -19.41 17.08
C LEU A 209 -4.02 -20.70 17.76
N ASP A 210 -4.78 -21.53 17.05
CA ASP A 210 -5.35 -22.78 17.58
C ASP A 210 -4.29 -23.78 18.07
N ASN A 211 -3.07 -23.68 17.53
CA ASN A 211 -1.93 -24.51 17.92
C ASN A 211 -1.20 -24.03 19.19
N GLY A 212 -1.77 -23.07 19.93
CA GLY A 212 -1.22 -22.49 21.15
C GLY A 212 -0.10 -21.47 20.93
N LYS A 213 0.33 -21.22 19.69
CA LYS A 213 1.28 -20.15 19.37
C LYS A 213 0.59 -18.78 19.35
N LYS A 214 1.39 -17.73 19.47
CA LYS A 214 0.92 -16.34 19.48
C LYS A 214 1.52 -15.55 18.33
N VAL A 215 0.73 -14.65 17.77
CA VAL A 215 1.17 -13.64 16.80
C VAL A 215 1.06 -12.27 17.47
N GLU A 216 2.15 -11.52 17.44
CA GLU A 216 2.20 -10.14 17.89
C GLU A 216 2.37 -9.24 16.67
N ILE A 217 1.37 -8.43 16.39
CA ILE A 217 1.42 -7.44 15.31
C ILE A 217 1.89 -6.12 15.90
N ILE A 218 3.03 -5.67 15.42
CA ILE A 218 3.58 -4.34 15.66
C ILE A 218 3.44 -3.48 14.41
N GLY A 219 3.41 -2.18 14.59
CA GLY A 219 3.42 -1.25 13.48
C GLY A 219 2.94 0.14 13.87
N LYS A 220 2.60 0.92 12.85
CA LYS A 220 2.33 2.35 12.99
C LYS A 220 1.15 2.78 12.15
N ILE A 221 0.40 3.73 12.67
CA ILE A 221 -0.65 4.46 11.98
C ILE A 221 -0.20 5.92 11.86
N ASP A 222 -0.32 6.51 10.68
CA ASP A 222 0.12 7.91 10.50
C ASP A 222 -0.75 8.90 11.26
N ARG A 223 -2.08 8.70 11.27
CA ARG A 223 -3.02 9.61 11.94
C ARG A 223 -4.33 8.93 12.33
N VAL A 224 -4.82 9.29 13.50
CA VAL A 224 -6.19 8.97 13.97
C VAL A 224 -6.91 10.26 14.31
N ASP A 225 -8.12 10.40 13.79
CA ASP A 225 -9.04 11.44 14.21
C ASP A 225 -10.16 10.87 15.07
N LEU A 226 -10.66 11.70 15.98
CA LEU A 226 -11.77 11.39 16.88
C LEU A 226 -12.86 12.45 16.72
N ALA A 227 -14.10 12.00 16.59
CA ALA A 227 -15.30 12.80 16.79
C ALA A 227 -16.18 12.15 17.85
N LYS A 228 -17.10 12.90 18.44
CA LYS A 228 -17.99 12.42 19.50
C LYS A 228 -19.39 12.98 19.28
N ASP A 229 -20.39 12.19 19.60
CA ASP A 229 -21.74 12.68 19.87
C ASP A 229 -22.09 12.46 21.36
N GLU A 230 -23.35 12.64 21.74
CA GLU A 230 -23.80 12.48 23.13
C GLU A 230 -23.52 11.09 23.72
N ASN A 231 -23.49 10.05 22.88
CA ASN A 231 -23.45 8.65 23.33
C ASN A 231 -22.20 7.90 22.88
N ASN A 232 -21.57 8.33 21.79
CA ASN A 232 -20.60 7.54 21.04
C ASN A 232 -19.33 8.33 20.72
N LYS A 233 -18.23 7.59 20.60
CA LYS A 233 -16.93 8.08 20.13
C LYS A 233 -16.60 7.42 18.81
N TYR A 234 -16.36 8.22 17.79
CA TYR A 234 -16.11 7.76 16.42
C TYR A 234 -14.65 8.00 16.04
N ILE A 235 -13.98 6.98 15.52
CA ILE A 235 -12.61 7.13 15.02
C ILE A 235 -12.51 6.86 13.53
N ARG A 236 -11.64 7.62 12.87
CA ARG A 236 -11.16 7.31 11.52
C ARG A 236 -9.64 7.24 11.51
N ILE A 237 -9.11 6.31 10.73
CA ILE A 237 -7.68 6.20 10.48
C ILE A 237 -7.38 6.81 9.11
N ILE A 238 -6.33 7.62 9.07
CA ILE A 238 -5.82 8.23 7.84
C ILE A 238 -4.36 7.82 7.67
N ASP A 239 -4.02 7.32 6.49
CA ASP A 239 -2.65 6.97 6.10
C ASP A 239 -2.25 7.79 4.86
N TYR A 240 -1.09 8.43 4.94
CA TYR A 240 -0.56 9.24 3.87
C TYR A 240 0.10 8.33 2.83
N LYS A 241 -0.07 8.63 1.55
CA LYS A 241 0.57 7.85 0.48
C LYS A 241 1.13 8.73 -0.60
N SER A 242 2.38 8.48 -0.98
CA SER A 242 3.07 9.18 -2.08
C SER A 242 2.60 8.74 -3.47
N SER A 243 1.68 7.80 -3.55
CA SER A 243 1.08 7.26 -4.77
C SER A 243 -0.43 7.14 -4.60
N ILE A 244 -1.18 6.99 -5.71
CA ILE A 244 -2.63 6.84 -5.63
C ILE A 244 -2.94 5.51 -4.96
N LYS A 245 -3.52 5.56 -3.77
CA LYS A 245 -4.04 4.41 -3.05
C LYS A 245 -5.52 4.63 -2.72
N ASP A 246 -6.24 3.53 -2.71
CA ASP A 246 -7.65 3.41 -2.35
C ASP A 246 -7.85 2.03 -1.69
N MET A 247 -8.97 1.82 -1.01
CA MET A 247 -9.40 0.52 -0.54
C MET A 247 -10.00 -0.29 -1.70
N ASP A 248 -9.45 -1.48 -1.94
CA ASP A 248 -9.88 -2.36 -3.02
C ASP A 248 -10.21 -3.75 -2.48
N PHE A 249 -11.46 -4.18 -2.62
CA PHE A 249 -11.92 -5.49 -2.15
C PHE A 249 -11.17 -6.66 -2.79
N THR A 250 -10.63 -6.48 -4.00
CA THR A 250 -9.75 -7.48 -4.62
C THR A 250 -8.45 -7.65 -3.82
N ASN A 251 -7.84 -6.55 -3.37
CA ASN A 251 -6.63 -6.58 -2.54
C ASN A 251 -6.89 -7.13 -1.15
N ILE A 252 -7.99 -6.71 -0.52
CA ILE A 252 -8.40 -7.19 0.79
C ILE A 252 -8.59 -8.71 0.74
N TYR A 253 -9.39 -9.20 -0.21
CA TYR A 253 -9.60 -10.64 -0.44
C TYR A 253 -8.29 -11.38 -0.75
N GLY A 254 -7.40 -10.76 -1.51
CA GLY A 254 -6.10 -11.31 -1.85
C GLY A 254 -5.09 -11.36 -0.69
N GLY A 255 -5.41 -10.77 0.46
CA GLY A 255 -4.51 -10.58 1.60
C GLY A 255 -3.40 -9.55 1.36
N LEU A 256 -3.60 -8.63 0.42
CA LEU A 256 -2.63 -7.61 -0.01
C LEU A 256 -2.89 -6.22 0.61
N GLN A 257 -4.01 -6.05 1.32
CA GLN A 257 -4.41 -4.77 1.90
C GLN A 257 -5.24 -5.00 3.17
N LEU A 258 -4.55 -5.17 4.29
CA LEU A 258 -5.07 -5.54 5.60
C LEU A 258 -4.78 -4.46 6.66
N GLN A 259 -3.75 -3.63 6.43
CA GLN A 259 -3.16 -2.73 7.42
C GLN A 259 -4.16 -1.81 8.13
N LEU A 260 -4.92 -1.00 7.38
CA LEU A 260 -5.80 0.01 7.98
C LEU A 260 -6.94 -0.62 8.78
N ILE A 261 -7.52 -1.71 8.28
CA ILE A 261 -8.64 -2.42 8.94
C ILE A 261 -8.16 -3.06 10.23
N THR A 262 -6.98 -3.67 10.22
CA THR A 262 -6.37 -4.31 11.40
C THR A 262 -6.19 -3.32 12.54
N TYR A 263 -5.62 -2.16 12.24
CA TYR A 263 -5.37 -1.14 13.25
C TYR A 263 -6.65 -0.47 13.74
N LEU A 264 -7.62 -0.21 12.84
CA LEU A 264 -8.92 0.33 13.20
C LEU A 264 -9.63 -0.60 14.19
N ASP A 265 -9.70 -1.89 13.87
CA ASP A 265 -10.35 -2.89 14.72
C ASP A 265 -9.68 -3.00 16.09
N ALA A 266 -8.34 -2.99 16.14
CA ALA A 266 -7.61 -3.04 17.39
C ALA A 266 -7.88 -1.82 18.29
N MET A 267 -7.93 -0.61 17.72
CA MET A 267 -8.25 0.60 18.49
C MET A 267 -9.71 0.61 18.95
N CYS A 268 -10.65 0.24 18.08
CA CYS A 268 -12.06 0.10 18.43
C CYS A 268 -12.26 -0.85 19.61
N LYS A 269 -11.59 -2.00 19.62
CA LYS A 269 -11.67 -2.99 20.71
C LYS A 269 -11.03 -2.53 22.02
N THR A 270 -9.95 -1.74 21.93
CA THR A 270 -9.19 -1.32 23.13
C THR A 270 -9.86 -0.16 23.86
N GLU A 271 -10.40 0.80 23.11
CA GLU A 271 -10.89 2.08 23.63
C GLU A 271 -12.43 2.25 23.52
N ASP A 272 -13.12 1.20 23.05
CA ASP A 272 -14.57 1.18 22.80
C ASP A 272 -15.03 2.29 21.85
N PHE A 273 -14.33 2.41 20.71
CA PHE A 273 -14.67 3.36 19.66
C PHE A 273 -15.49 2.73 18.54
N ILE A 274 -16.39 3.52 17.94
CA ILE A 274 -17.11 3.16 16.73
C ILE A 274 -16.27 3.52 15.48
N PRO A 275 -16.11 2.59 14.52
CA PRO A 275 -15.37 2.87 13.29
C PRO A 275 -16.14 3.83 12.37
N ALA A 276 -15.58 5.00 12.07
CA ALA A 276 -16.11 5.95 11.09
C ALA A 276 -15.49 5.79 9.70
N GLY A 277 -14.26 5.28 9.61
CA GLY A 277 -13.64 4.99 8.32
C GLY A 277 -12.15 4.68 8.35
N VAL A 278 -11.68 4.13 7.23
CA VAL A 278 -10.27 3.94 6.89
C VAL A 278 -9.98 4.66 5.59
N LEU A 279 -9.05 5.61 5.62
CA LEU A 279 -8.83 6.57 4.54
C LEU A 279 -7.35 6.66 4.16
N TYR A 280 -7.10 6.80 2.86
CA TYR A 280 -5.83 7.20 2.31
C TYR A 280 -5.88 8.65 1.88
N PHE A 281 -4.86 9.39 2.30
CA PHE A 281 -4.61 10.75 1.86
C PHE A 281 -3.45 10.73 0.85
N ASN A 282 -3.77 10.94 -0.42
CA ASN A 282 -2.80 10.83 -1.51
C ASN A 282 -1.98 12.14 -1.65
N LEU A 283 -0.71 12.09 -1.28
CA LEU A 283 0.27 13.18 -1.35
C LEU A 283 0.83 13.35 -2.77
N LEU A 284 -0.04 13.71 -3.70
CA LEU A 284 0.31 13.81 -5.12
C LEU A 284 0.12 15.21 -5.68
N GLU A 285 1.10 15.64 -6.46
CA GLU A 285 0.93 16.71 -7.44
C GLU A 285 0.48 16.10 -8.76
N GLN A 286 -0.82 16.10 -9.02
CA GLN A 286 -1.34 15.66 -10.31
C GLN A 286 -1.35 16.80 -11.31
N ILE A 287 -0.88 16.50 -12.52
CA ILE A 287 -1.01 17.39 -13.66
C ILE A 287 -2.48 17.37 -14.08
N ILE A 288 -3.11 18.54 -14.06
CA ILE A 288 -4.49 18.67 -14.53
C ILE A 288 -4.46 18.69 -16.05
N ASN A 289 -4.80 17.57 -16.65
CA ASN A 289 -5.03 17.48 -18.09
C ASN A 289 -6.48 17.89 -18.36
N SER A 290 -6.68 18.79 -19.32
CA SER A 290 -7.99 19.26 -19.73
C SER A 290 -7.95 19.62 -21.21
N ASP A 291 -8.83 19.01 -21.99
CA ASP A 291 -8.98 19.33 -23.41
C ASP A 291 -9.66 20.70 -23.63
N LYS A 292 -10.21 21.28 -22.56
CA LYS A 292 -10.84 22.60 -22.53
C LYS A 292 -10.02 23.57 -21.68
N LYS A 293 -9.98 24.85 -22.08
CA LYS A 293 -9.48 25.94 -21.23
C LYS A 293 -10.31 25.98 -19.95
N LEU A 294 -9.62 25.89 -18.81
CA LEU A 294 -10.24 25.97 -17.49
C LEU A 294 -10.08 27.37 -16.92
N THR A 295 -11.07 27.83 -16.16
CA THR A 295 -10.92 29.02 -15.33
C THR A 295 -10.00 28.73 -14.13
N LYS A 296 -9.51 29.77 -13.45
CA LYS A 296 -8.71 29.61 -12.23
C LYS A 296 -9.48 28.83 -11.15
N GLU A 297 -10.78 29.12 -11.00
CA GLU A 297 -11.65 28.45 -10.03
C GLU A 297 -11.82 26.95 -10.34
N GLU A 298 -12.03 26.61 -11.62
CA GLU A 298 -12.13 25.21 -12.05
C GLU A 298 -10.82 24.44 -11.85
N ILE A 299 -9.68 25.11 -12.06
CA ILE A 299 -8.36 24.54 -11.78
C ILE A 299 -8.23 24.29 -10.28
N GLU A 300 -8.54 25.28 -9.43
CA GLU A 300 -8.49 25.12 -7.98
C GLU A 300 -9.41 24.00 -7.48
N GLU A 301 -10.61 23.87 -8.03
CA GLU A 301 -11.54 22.80 -7.69
C GLU A 301 -11.01 21.42 -8.09
N LYS A 302 -10.41 21.30 -9.28
CA LYS A 302 -9.73 20.07 -9.69
C LYS A 302 -8.54 19.74 -8.79
N ILE A 303 -7.76 20.74 -8.36
CA ILE A 303 -6.67 20.54 -7.39
C ILE A 303 -7.22 20.04 -6.06
N LYS A 304 -8.28 20.67 -5.53
CA LYS A 304 -8.92 20.26 -4.26
C LYS A 304 -9.46 18.83 -4.35
N ASN A 305 -10.10 18.46 -5.46
CA ASN A 305 -10.60 17.12 -5.69
C ASN A 305 -9.48 16.06 -5.71
N ASN A 306 -8.23 16.42 -6.01
CA ASN A 306 -7.10 15.49 -5.96
C ASN A 306 -6.70 15.09 -4.54
N PHE A 307 -6.98 15.96 -3.56
CA PHE A 307 -6.71 15.71 -2.14
C PHE A 307 -7.91 15.08 -1.42
N LYS A 308 -9.04 14.88 -2.12
CA LYS A 308 -10.16 14.08 -1.61
C LYS A 308 -9.64 12.72 -1.16
N MET A 309 -9.92 12.38 0.09
CA MET A 309 -9.52 11.10 0.65
C MET A 309 -10.24 9.96 -0.05
N LYS A 310 -9.55 8.83 -0.15
CA LYS A 310 -10.07 7.59 -0.73
C LYS A 310 -10.09 6.50 0.33
N GLY A 311 -11.00 5.55 0.26
CA GLY A 311 -11.09 4.48 1.24
C GLY A 311 -12.52 4.08 1.55
N LEU A 312 -12.77 3.63 2.78
CA LEU A 312 -14.08 3.16 3.21
C LEU A 312 -14.58 3.99 4.40
N ILE A 313 -15.84 4.39 4.36
CA ILE A 313 -16.52 5.13 5.45
C ILE A 313 -17.73 4.37 5.96
N LEU A 314 -18.15 4.65 7.19
CA LEU A 314 -19.39 4.10 7.75
C LEU A 314 -20.60 4.65 6.98
N GLY A 315 -21.51 3.76 6.60
CA GLY A 315 -22.77 4.04 5.90
C GLY A 315 -23.84 4.66 6.79
N ASP A 316 -23.44 5.58 7.66
CA ASP A 316 -24.32 6.35 8.53
C ASP A 316 -24.28 7.82 8.09
N VAL A 317 -25.46 8.39 7.80
CA VAL A 317 -25.61 9.77 7.32
C VAL A 317 -25.06 10.77 8.34
N LYS A 318 -25.33 10.57 9.63
CA LYS A 318 -24.84 11.47 10.69
C LYS A 318 -23.33 11.45 10.73
N VAL A 319 -22.72 10.26 10.68
CA VAL A 319 -21.26 10.12 10.71
C VAL A 319 -20.61 10.68 9.44
N ALA A 320 -21.26 10.55 8.28
CA ALA A 320 -20.77 11.18 7.05
C ALA A 320 -20.83 12.71 7.10
N ILE A 321 -21.88 13.29 7.70
CA ILE A 321 -21.97 14.73 7.97
C ILE A 321 -20.88 15.17 8.95
N MET A 322 -20.64 14.43 10.04
CA MET A 322 -19.54 14.72 10.98
C MET A 322 -18.16 14.72 10.29
N GLN A 323 -17.98 13.94 9.23
CA GLN A 323 -16.73 13.90 8.45
C GLN A 323 -16.60 15.03 7.42
N ASP A 324 -17.72 15.59 6.95
CA ASP A 324 -17.79 16.75 6.05
C ASP A 324 -19.10 17.53 6.29
N ASN A 325 -19.00 18.59 7.09
CA ASN A 325 -20.14 19.42 7.50
C ASN A 325 -20.77 20.18 6.31
N ASN A 326 -20.12 20.19 5.14
CA ASN A 326 -20.65 20.79 3.92
C ASN A 326 -21.40 19.78 3.02
N LEU A 327 -21.49 18.50 3.41
CA LEU A 327 -22.20 17.48 2.64
C LEU A 327 -23.71 17.75 2.68
N LYS A 328 -24.29 18.06 1.51
CA LYS A 328 -25.70 18.40 1.34
C LYS A 328 -26.40 17.48 0.34
N PRO A 329 -27.75 17.42 0.32
CA PRO A 329 -28.48 16.61 -0.64
C PRO A 329 -28.06 16.90 -2.09
N SER A 330 -27.99 15.84 -2.90
CA SER A 330 -27.53 15.84 -4.30
C SER A 330 -26.07 16.25 -4.53
N THR A 331 -25.21 16.24 -3.50
CA THR A 331 -23.80 16.63 -3.62
C THR A 331 -22.82 15.51 -3.31
N SER A 332 -21.63 15.59 -3.92
CA SER A 332 -20.47 14.77 -3.54
C SER A 332 -19.65 15.53 -2.50
N SER A 333 -19.23 14.85 -1.44
CA SER A 333 -18.23 15.39 -0.52
C SER A 333 -16.93 15.68 -1.29
N LYS A 334 -16.29 16.79 -0.91
CA LYS A 334 -14.96 17.15 -1.42
C LYS A 334 -13.85 16.55 -0.58
N ILE A 335 -14.15 16.04 0.62
CA ILE A 335 -13.20 15.58 1.64
C ILE A 335 -13.13 14.05 1.70
N ILE A 336 -14.29 13.38 1.74
CA ILE A 336 -14.43 11.93 1.93
C ILE A 336 -15.12 11.28 0.73
N PRO A 337 -15.01 9.95 0.52
CA PRO A 337 -15.66 9.26 -0.59
C PRO A 337 -17.17 9.04 -0.33
N ALA A 338 -17.91 10.12 -0.09
CA ALA A 338 -19.35 10.14 0.15
C ALA A 338 -20.10 10.95 -0.92
N TYR A 339 -21.30 10.51 -1.24
CA TYR A 339 -22.31 11.22 -2.02
C TYR A 339 -23.66 11.11 -1.32
N MET A 340 -24.30 12.25 -1.09
CA MET A 340 -25.65 12.31 -0.54
C MET A 340 -26.65 12.47 -1.68
N ASP A 341 -27.69 11.63 -1.69
CA ASP A 341 -28.76 11.71 -2.67
C ASP A 341 -29.73 12.86 -2.39
N LYS A 342 -30.77 12.97 -3.21
CA LYS A 342 -31.79 14.03 -3.09
C LYS A 342 -32.63 13.92 -1.82
N ASP A 343 -32.73 12.72 -1.24
CA ASP A 343 -33.57 12.41 -0.08
C ASP A 343 -32.77 12.54 1.23
N GLY A 344 -31.49 12.93 1.15
CA GLY A 344 -30.61 13.12 2.30
C GLY A 344 -29.91 11.83 2.76
N ASN A 345 -30.04 10.73 2.02
CA ASN A 345 -29.39 9.46 2.34
C ASN A 345 -28.03 9.32 1.64
N LEU A 346 -27.18 8.44 2.15
CA LEU A 346 -25.93 8.10 1.47
C LEU A 346 -26.19 7.16 0.30
N SER A 347 -25.75 7.55 -0.90
CA SER A 347 -25.81 6.68 -2.05
C SER A 347 -24.68 5.64 -1.99
N TYR A 348 -25.00 4.40 -1.62
CA TYR A 348 -24.03 3.28 -1.60
C TYR A 348 -23.40 2.98 -2.98
N LYS A 349 -24.05 3.37 -4.07
CA LYS A 349 -23.51 3.22 -5.44
C LYS A 349 -22.43 4.25 -5.78
N LYS A 350 -22.55 5.47 -5.22
CA LYS A 350 -21.65 6.60 -5.50
C LYS A 350 -20.68 6.90 -4.35
N SER A 351 -20.88 6.27 -3.20
CA SER A 351 -20.06 6.38 -2.01
C SER A 351 -19.28 5.09 -1.79
N SER A 352 -18.07 5.20 -1.27
CA SER A 352 -17.34 4.04 -0.74
C SER A 352 -17.74 3.81 0.71
N ALA A 353 -19.02 3.50 0.93
CA ALA A 353 -19.61 3.34 2.25
C ALA A 353 -19.94 1.88 2.56
N LEU A 354 -19.77 1.47 3.82
CA LEU A 354 -20.14 0.15 4.33
C LEU A 354 -21.14 0.26 5.47
N THR A 355 -22.15 -0.60 5.49
CA THR A 355 -23.04 -0.73 6.65
C THR A 355 -22.26 -1.19 7.89
N VAL A 356 -22.85 -1.06 9.09
CA VAL A 356 -22.25 -1.56 10.34
C VAL A 356 -21.95 -3.06 10.25
N GLU A 357 -22.87 -3.84 9.69
CA GLU A 357 -22.72 -5.28 9.49
C GLU A 357 -21.61 -5.61 8.49
N GLU A 358 -21.56 -4.91 7.36
CA GLU A 358 -20.49 -5.05 6.37
C GLU A 358 -19.12 -4.71 6.96
N PHE A 359 -19.04 -3.66 7.79
CA PHE A 359 -17.82 -3.33 8.52
C PHE A 359 -17.40 -4.45 9.48
N SER A 360 -18.34 -5.04 10.23
CA SER A 360 -18.03 -6.15 11.13
C SER A 360 -17.48 -7.35 10.35
N LYS A 361 -18.18 -7.78 9.29
CA LYS A 361 -17.73 -8.87 8.42
C LYS A 361 -16.35 -8.61 7.82
N LEU A 362 -16.07 -7.38 7.41
CA LEU A 362 -14.77 -6.99 6.89
C LEU A 362 -13.65 -7.15 7.92
N LYS A 363 -13.88 -6.73 9.17
CA LYS A 363 -12.90 -6.88 10.27
C LYS A 363 -12.65 -8.36 10.57
N ASP A 364 -13.71 -9.16 10.64
CA ASP A 364 -13.62 -10.61 10.90
C ASP A 364 -12.85 -11.32 9.78
N PHE A 365 -13.14 -11.00 8.52
CA PHE A 365 -12.41 -11.53 7.36
C PHE A 365 -10.92 -11.19 7.41
N VAL A 366 -10.56 -9.94 7.73
CA VAL A 366 -9.16 -9.52 7.84
C VAL A 366 -8.45 -10.26 8.98
N ASN A 367 -9.09 -10.39 10.14
CA ASN A 367 -8.53 -11.13 11.28
C ASN A 367 -8.28 -12.61 10.92
N LYS A 368 -9.25 -13.26 10.26
CA LYS A 368 -9.10 -14.63 9.77
C LYS A 368 -7.97 -14.76 8.75
N THR A 369 -7.87 -13.82 7.80
CA THR A 369 -6.80 -13.80 6.79
C THR A 369 -5.42 -13.70 7.45
N ILE A 370 -5.29 -12.89 8.49
CA ILE A 370 -4.04 -12.76 9.26
C ILE A 370 -3.67 -14.06 9.98
N ILE A 371 -4.65 -14.74 10.58
CA ILE A 371 -4.46 -16.05 11.22
C ILE A 371 -3.97 -17.07 10.18
N GLU A 372 -4.61 -17.14 9.01
CA GLU A 372 -4.22 -18.02 7.91
C GLU A 372 -2.78 -17.76 7.44
N ILE A 373 -2.44 -16.50 7.16
CA ILE A 373 -1.07 -16.10 6.77
C ILE A 373 -0.06 -16.53 7.84
N SER A 374 -0.36 -16.26 9.10
CA SER A 374 0.55 -16.55 10.20
C SER A 374 0.77 -18.05 10.36
N ASN A 375 -0.28 -18.85 10.19
CA ASN A 375 -0.17 -20.30 10.16
C ASN A 375 0.64 -20.80 8.96
N GLU A 376 0.48 -20.23 7.76
CA GLU A 376 1.30 -20.57 6.60
C GLU A 376 2.80 -20.32 6.87
N ILE A 377 3.14 -19.15 7.42
CA ILE A 377 4.52 -18.77 7.79
C ILE A 377 5.07 -19.76 8.84
N LEU A 378 4.32 -20.01 9.92
CA LEU A 378 4.73 -20.88 11.02
C LEU A 378 4.74 -22.38 10.64
N ASN A 379 4.19 -22.74 9.48
CA ASN A 379 4.33 -24.07 8.89
C ASN A 379 5.48 -24.15 7.86
N GLY A 380 6.26 -23.07 7.72
CA GLY A 380 7.42 -23.01 6.85
C GLY A 380 7.09 -22.95 5.38
N ASN A 381 5.92 -22.39 5.01
CA ASN A 381 5.60 -22.17 3.61
C ASN A 381 6.54 -21.11 3.00
N ILE A 382 7.32 -21.51 1.99
CA ILE A 382 8.18 -20.63 1.20
C ILE A 382 7.96 -20.84 -0.30
N GLU A 383 6.74 -21.23 -0.69
CA GLU A 383 6.40 -21.51 -2.08
C GLU A 383 6.74 -20.30 -2.97
N LEU A 384 7.40 -20.56 -4.10
CA LEU A 384 7.66 -19.55 -5.11
C LEU A 384 6.41 -19.31 -5.94
N LYS A 385 5.47 -18.55 -5.37
CA LYS A 385 4.13 -18.32 -5.93
C LYS A 385 3.73 -16.84 -5.86
N PRO A 386 4.37 -15.96 -6.64
CA PRO A 386 3.96 -14.55 -6.71
C PRO A 386 2.51 -14.44 -7.19
N TYR A 387 1.79 -13.41 -6.76
CA TYR A 387 0.45 -13.18 -7.29
C TYR A 387 0.48 -12.68 -8.74
N TYR A 388 -0.63 -12.88 -9.43
CA TYR A 388 -0.95 -12.20 -10.67
C TYR A 388 -2.34 -11.59 -10.59
N LYS A 389 -2.43 -10.28 -10.84
CA LYS A 389 -3.67 -9.52 -10.71
C LYS A 389 -3.67 -8.36 -11.68
N ASN A 390 -4.67 -8.27 -12.55
CA ASN A 390 -4.81 -7.18 -13.53
C ASN A 390 -3.52 -6.91 -14.33
N LYS A 391 -2.88 -7.98 -14.83
CA LYS A 391 -1.59 -7.93 -15.56
C LYS A 391 -0.39 -7.41 -14.77
N LYS A 392 -0.52 -7.27 -13.45
CA LYS A 392 0.57 -6.87 -12.55
C LYS A 392 1.03 -8.02 -11.67
N THR A 393 2.32 -8.02 -11.39
CA THR A 393 3.00 -9.01 -10.53
C THR A 393 3.96 -8.29 -9.58
N PRO A 394 4.18 -8.79 -8.35
CA PRO A 394 5.17 -8.19 -7.44
C PRO A 394 6.59 -8.30 -7.99
N CYS A 395 6.84 -9.22 -8.94
CA CYS A 395 8.15 -9.41 -9.56
C CYS A 395 8.70 -8.16 -10.30
N GLU A 396 7.84 -7.19 -10.64
CA GLU A 396 8.25 -5.91 -11.25
C GLU A 396 9.12 -5.07 -10.31
N TYR A 397 8.93 -5.19 -9.00
CA TYR A 397 9.60 -4.38 -7.97
C TYR A 397 10.46 -5.21 -7.02
N CYS A 398 10.55 -6.53 -7.22
CA CYS A 398 11.26 -7.44 -6.34
C CYS A 398 12.78 -7.35 -6.53
N GLU A 399 13.51 -7.00 -5.47
CA GLU A 399 14.98 -6.94 -5.47
C GLU A 399 15.63 -8.34 -5.56
N TYR A 400 14.85 -9.40 -5.34
CA TYR A 400 15.33 -10.79 -5.28
C TYR A 400 15.06 -11.62 -6.55
N LYS A 401 14.63 -10.98 -7.65
CA LYS A 401 14.28 -11.68 -8.90
C LYS A 401 15.40 -12.59 -9.42
N ASN A 402 16.67 -12.16 -9.26
CA ASN A 402 17.85 -12.92 -9.70
C ASN A 402 18.19 -14.11 -8.80
N ILE A 403 17.57 -14.21 -7.62
CA ILE A 403 17.77 -15.34 -6.68
C ILE A 403 16.69 -16.40 -6.92
N CYS A 404 15.46 -15.98 -7.17
CA CYS A 404 14.34 -16.92 -7.26
C CYS A 404 14.21 -17.61 -8.62
N ASN A 405 14.78 -17.03 -9.69
CA ASN A 405 14.67 -17.54 -11.06
C ASN A 405 13.23 -17.87 -11.49
N PHE A 406 12.24 -17.15 -10.94
CA PHE A 406 10.84 -17.34 -11.26
C PHE A 406 10.60 -17.06 -12.75
N ASN A 407 9.98 -18.03 -13.43
CA ASN A 407 9.63 -17.92 -14.84
C ASN A 407 8.19 -18.42 -15.04
N SER A 408 7.32 -17.52 -15.48
CA SER A 408 5.90 -17.79 -15.74
C SER A 408 5.59 -18.16 -17.19
N GLY A 409 6.60 -18.51 -17.98
CA GLY A 409 6.41 -19.05 -19.32
C GLY A 409 5.79 -20.46 -19.30
N ILE A 410 5.94 -21.20 -20.38
CA ILE A 410 5.36 -22.54 -20.60
C ILE A 410 5.81 -23.57 -19.51
N PHE A 411 6.76 -23.23 -18.64
CA PHE A 411 7.62 -24.16 -17.93
C PHE A 411 7.61 -24.03 -16.39
N LYS A 412 6.41 -24.04 -15.81
CA LYS A 412 6.07 -24.55 -14.45
C LYS A 412 6.62 -23.83 -13.20
N THR A 413 6.31 -22.54 -13.05
CA THR A 413 5.88 -22.00 -11.75
C THR A 413 4.62 -21.17 -11.96
N GLY A 414 3.57 -21.47 -11.20
CA GLY A 414 2.26 -20.86 -11.38
C GLY A 414 2.12 -19.58 -10.58
N TYR A 415 1.54 -18.54 -11.17
CA TYR A 415 1.07 -17.41 -10.40
C TYR A 415 -0.09 -17.82 -9.48
N ARG A 416 -0.20 -17.14 -8.34
CA ARG A 416 -1.45 -17.09 -7.58
C ARG A 416 -2.36 -16.04 -8.22
N PHE A 417 -3.32 -16.48 -9.03
CA PHE A 417 -4.26 -15.57 -9.68
C PHE A 417 -5.22 -14.98 -8.65
N ILE A 418 -5.33 -13.65 -8.65
CA ILE A 418 -6.31 -12.92 -7.83
C ILE A 418 -7.28 -12.27 -8.81
N ASN A 419 -8.47 -12.85 -8.89
CA ASN A 419 -9.55 -12.34 -9.75
C ASN A 419 -10.17 -11.09 -9.12
N LYS A 420 -10.63 -10.17 -9.98
CA LYS A 420 -11.33 -8.97 -9.56
C LYS A 420 -12.54 -9.36 -8.70
N LYS A 421 -12.66 -8.73 -7.53
CA LYS A 421 -13.75 -8.94 -6.57
C LYS A 421 -14.47 -7.61 -6.38
N SER A 422 -15.77 -7.55 -6.72
CA SER A 422 -16.60 -6.39 -6.40
C SER A 422 -16.93 -6.37 -4.91
N LYS A 423 -17.50 -5.26 -4.43
CA LYS A 423 -17.98 -5.14 -3.04
C LYS A 423 -19.03 -6.22 -2.75
N GLU A 424 -20.00 -6.37 -3.64
CA GLU A 424 -21.13 -7.29 -3.50
C GLU A 424 -20.62 -8.74 -3.45
N ALA A 425 -19.79 -9.12 -4.43
CA ALA A 425 -19.19 -10.46 -4.49
C ALA A 425 -18.24 -10.76 -3.32
N PHE A 426 -17.66 -9.73 -2.68
CA PHE A 426 -16.88 -9.90 -1.45
C PHE A 426 -17.78 -10.38 -0.32
N PHE A 427 -18.87 -9.66 -0.04
CA PHE A 427 -19.75 -9.94 1.10
C PHE A 427 -20.69 -11.14 0.93
N GLU A 428 -20.94 -11.59 -0.31
CA GLU A 428 -21.65 -12.85 -0.56
C GLU A 428 -20.82 -14.10 -0.22
N ASN A 429 -19.48 -13.98 -0.24
CA ASN A 429 -18.54 -15.09 -0.12
C ASN A 429 -17.65 -15.01 1.13
N SER A 430 -17.86 -14.02 2.00
CA SER A 430 -17.00 -13.70 3.15
C SER A 430 -17.55 -14.21 4.47
#